data_AF-A0A520M562-F1
#
_entry.id   AF-A0A520M562-F1
#
_cell.length_a   1.000
_cell.length_b   1.000
_cell.length_c   1.000
_cell.angle_alpha   90.00
_cell.angle_beta   90.00
_cell.angle_gamma   90.00
#
_symmetry.space_group_name_H-M   'P 1'
#
loop_
_entity.id
_entity.type
_entity.pdbx_description
1 polymer ?
#
loop_
_entity_poly.entity_id
_entity_poly.type
_entity_poly.pdbx_seq_one_letter_code
_entity_poly.pdbx_strand_id
1 'polypeptide(L)'
;MWRVPRACLISLGLMFYAGLAWSLPECKVPQNLNADDEANYCMIHAFRTACLLDLGYDLDKEDWTVMRSHYDGCTVKGCERFLEETGALSEALFEKACNFVEFDRR
;
A
#
# COMPACT_ATOMS: atom_id res chain seq x y z
N MET A 1 -13.04 2.27 41.65
CA MET A 1 -13.22 1.86 40.25
C MET A 1 -13.13 3.09 39.36
N TRP A 2 -11.99 3.35 38.72
CA TRP A 2 -11.81 4.51 37.86
C TRP A 2 -12.36 4.20 36.47
N ARG A 3 -13.48 4.83 36.09
CA ARG A 3 -14.02 4.76 34.73
C ARG A 3 -13.18 5.66 33.84
N VAL A 4 -12.31 5.07 33.04
CA VAL A 4 -11.62 5.76 31.95
C VAL A 4 -12.67 6.16 30.90
N PRO A 5 -12.80 7.45 30.53
CA PRO A 5 -13.76 7.87 29.52
C PRO A 5 -13.39 7.27 28.16
N ARG A 6 -14.39 6.66 27.49
CA ARG A 6 -14.26 6.00 26.17
C ARG A 6 -13.61 6.86 25.08
N ALA A 7 -13.63 8.19 25.22
CA ALA A 7 -13.00 9.12 24.28
C ALA A 7 -11.46 8.96 24.22
N CYS A 8 -10.79 8.63 25.33
CA CYS A 8 -9.33 8.49 25.33
C CYS A 8 -8.84 7.29 24.50
N LEU A 9 -9.63 6.22 24.40
CA LEU A 9 -9.23 5.03 23.65
C LEU A 9 -9.30 5.23 22.13
N ILE A 10 -10.21 6.08 21.66
CA ILE A 10 -10.37 6.37 20.23
C ILE A 10 -9.22 7.28 19.75
N SER A 11 -8.83 8.28 20.54
CA SER A 11 -7.72 9.18 20.20
C SER A 11 -6.37 8.46 20.14
N LEU A 12 -6.16 7.43 20.98
CA LEU A 12 -4.93 6.64 20.97
C LEU A 12 -4.84 5.72 19.75
N GLY A 13 -5.97 5.17 19.28
CA GLY A 13 -6.04 4.34 18.09
C GLY A 13 -5.71 5.09 16.80
N LEU A 14 -6.13 6.36 16.69
CA LEU A 14 -5.80 7.22 15.55
C LEU A 14 -4.33 7.64 15.49
N MET A 15 -3.65 7.80 16.64
CA MET A 15 -2.22 8.12 16.67
C MET A 15 -1.32 6.96 16.21
N PHE A 16 -1.75 5.70 16.41
CA PHE A 16 -0.96 4.54 15.94
C PHE A 16 -0.99 4.36 14.42
N TYR A 17 -2.03 4.83 13.73
CA TYR A 17 -2.03 4.86 12.25
C TYR A 17 -1.11 5.94 11.68
N ALA A 18 -0.92 7.06 12.40
CA ALA A 18 -0.03 8.14 11.96
C ALA A 18 1.45 7.90 12.28
N GLY A 19 1.75 7.13 13.33
CA GLY A 19 3.13 6.92 13.82
C GLY A 19 3.99 5.93 13.01
N LEU A 20 3.39 5.13 12.14
CA LEU A 20 4.12 4.24 11.21
C LEU A 20 4.35 4.88 9.83
N ALA A 21 3.83 6.09 9.61
CA ALA A 21 3.83 6.73 8.29
C ALA A 21 5.07 7.58 8.01
N TRP A 22 6.05 7.66 8.92
CA TRP A 22 7.11 8.67 8.86
C TRP A 22 8.44 8.18 8.24
N SER A 23 8.54 6.91 7.87
CA SER A 23 9.72 6.38 7.16
C SER A 23 9.38 5.66 5.84
N LEU A 24 8.10 5.38 5.59
CA LEU A 24 7.70 4.70 4.36
C LEU A 24 7.60 5.71 3.20
N PRO A 25 8.00 5.30 1.98
CA PRO A 25 7.81 6.12 0.79
C PRO A 25 6.37 6.62 0.68
N GLU A 26 6.20 7.89 0.35
CA GLU A 26 4.88 8.46 0.14
C GLU A 26 4.14 7.72 -0.98
N CYS A 27 2.85 7.44 -0.74
CA CYS A 27 1.97 6.93 -1.76
C CYS A 27 1.67 8.03 -2.79
N LYS A 28 2.51 8.12 -3.83
CA LYS A 28 2.33 9.02 -4.97
C LYS A 28 1.23 8.47 -5.89
N VAL A 29 -0.02 8.76 -5.55
CA VAL A 29 -1.19 8.28 -6.28
C VAL A 29 -1.25 8.86 -7.70
N PRO A 30 -1.52 8.06 -8.73
CA PRO A 30 -1.67 8.56 -10.10
C PRO A 30 -2.98 9.34 -10.28
N GLN A 31 -2.94 10.33 -11.17
CA GLN A 31 -4.12 11.14 -11.51
C GLN A 31 -5.22 10.29 -12.18
N ASN A 32 -6.46 10.76 -12.06
CA ASN A 32 -7.67 10.17 -12.65
C ASN A 32 -8.12 8.83 -12.01
N LEU A 33 -7.74 8.58 -10.76
CA LEU A 33 -8.41 7.59 -9.92
C LEU A 33 -9.56 8.26 -9.15
N ASN A 34 -10.62 7.52 -8.86
CA ASN A 34 -11.63 7.95 -7.90
C ASN A 34 -11.11 7.73 -6.47
N ALA A 35 -11.75 8.32 -5.46
CA ALA A 35 -11.27 8.25 -4.08
C ALA A 35 -11.08 6.81 -3.54
N ASP A 36 -11.92 5.86 -3.95
CA ASP A 36 -11.79 4.46 -3.54
C ASP A 36 -10.57 3.81 -4.20
N ASP A 37 -10.36 4.06 -5.49
CA ASP A 37 -9.20 3.57 -6.24
C ASP A 37 -7.88 4.22 -5.77
N GLU A 38 -7.92 5.48 -5.33
CA GLU A 38 -6.76 6.13 -4.70
C GLU A 38 -6.36 5.42 -3.40
N ALA A 39 -7.33 5.11 -2.54
CA ALA A 39 -7.09 4.37 -1.30
C ALA A 39 -6.58 2.95 -1.58
N ASN A 40 -7.18 2.27 -2.56
CA ASN A 40 -6.79 0.93 -2.98
C ASN A 40 -5.38 0.90 -3.60
N TYR A 41 -5.03 1.92 -4.39
CA TYR A 41 -3.67 2.09 -4.90
C TYR A 41 -2.66 2.21 -3.76
N CYS A 42 -2.99 2.96 -2.70
CA CYS A 42 -2.11 3.07 -1.53
C CYS A 42 -1.99 1.78 -0.72
N MET A 43 -3.01 0.93 -0.69
CA MET A 43 -2.89 -0.41 -0.10
C MET A 43 -1.92 -1.29 -0.91
N ILE A 44 -2.04 -1.32 -2.23
CA ILE A 44 -1.09 -2.04 -3.11
C ILE A 44 0.33 -1.50 -2.94
N HIS A 45 0.48 -0.17 -2.88
CA HIS A 45 1.74 0.48 -2.59
C HIS A 45 2.33 -0.02 -1.27
N ALA A 46 1.55 -0.07 -0.19
CA ALA A 46 2.00 -0.52 1.12
C ALA A 46 2.49 -1.99 1.09
N PHE A 47 1.76 -2.89 0.41
CA PHE A 47 2.20 -4.28 0.25
C PHE A 47 3.51 -4.41 -0.53
N ARG A 48 3.66 -3.66 -1.63
CA ARG A 48 4.92 -3.63 -2.39
C ARG A 48 6.06 -3.13 -1.52
N THR A 49 5.86 -2.04 -0.80
CA THR A 49 6.87 -1.44 0.08
C THR A 49 7.30 -2.42 1.17
N ALA A 50 6.35 -3.11 1.81
CA ALA A 50 6.65 -4.16 2.79
C ALA A 50 7.49 -5.30 2.18
N CYS A 51 7.16 -5.75 0.96
CA CYS A 51 7.94 -6.76 0.24
C CYS A 51 9.37 -6.28 -0.07
N LEU A 52 9.56 -5.02 -0.46
CA LEU A 52 10.89 -4.45 -0.71
C LEU A 52 11.72 -4.33 0.58
N LEU A 53 11.09 -3.96 1.70
CA LEU A 53 11.76 -3.94 3.01
C LEU A 53 12.20 -5.35 3.44
N ASP A 54 11.38 -6.38 3.20
CA ASP A 54 11.72 -7.78 3.47
C ASP A 54 12.91 -8.28 2.62
N LEU A 55 13.08 -7.73 1.41
CA LEU A 55 14.26 -7.96 0.57
C LEU A 55 15.50 -7.18 1.03
N GLY A 56 15.39 -6.38 2.09
CA GLY A 56 16.51 -5.64 2.71
C GLY A 56 16.82 -4.28 2.06
N TYR A 57 15.90 -3.72 1.28
CA TYR A 57 16.08 -2.37 0.75
C TYR A 57 15.85 -1.31 1.83
N ASP A 58 16.73 -0.31 1.86
CA ASP A 58 16.58 0.91 2.66
C ASP A 58 15.77 1.92 1.84
N LEU A 59 14.51 2.12 2.25
CA LEU A 59 13.54 2.99 1.56
C LEU A 59 13.36 4.34 2.26
N ASP A 60 14.10 4.60 3.35
CA ASP A 60 13.97 5.81 4.16
C ASP A 60 14.63 7.03 3.47
N LYS A 61 15.44 6.80 2.43
CA LYS A 61 16.12 7.84 1.66
C LYS A 61 15.23 8.40 0.55
N GLU A 62 15.29 9.69 0.28
CA GLU A 62 14.50 10.32 -0.79
C GLU A 62 14.80 9.75 -2.20
N ASP A 63 15.99 9.19 -2.42
CA ASP A 63 16.50 8.68 -3.70
C ASP A 63 16.77 7.18 -3.69
N TRP A 64 16.02 6.41 -2.89
CA TRP A 64 16.17 4.96 -2.83
C TRP A 64 16.10 4.32 -4.22
N THR A 65 16.92 3.30 -4.42
CA THR A 65 16.98 2.54 -5.68
C THR A 65 16.79 1.06 -5.38
N VAL A 66 16.05 0.39 -6.26
CA VAL A 66 15.79 -1.04 -6.18
C VAL A 66 16.04 -1.67 -7.53
N MET A 67 16.35 -2.97 -7.55
CA MET A 67 16.35 -3.73 -8.79
C MET A 67 14.94 -3.74 -9.38
N ARG A 68 14.83 -3.46 -10.68
CA ARG A 68 13.54 -3.45 -11.38
C ARG A 68 12.79 -4.77 -11.22
N SER A 69 13.48 -5.91 -11.31
CA SER A 69 12.87 -7.23 -11.10
C SER A 69 12.27 -7.40 -9.70
N HIS A 70 12.88 -6.82 -8.66
CA HIS A 70 12.33 -6.87 -7.31
C HIS A 70 11.13 -5.92 -7.17
N TYR A 71 11.20 -4.74 -7.79
CA TYR A 71 10.08 -3.80 -7.82
C TYR A 71 8.85 -4.42 -8.49
N ASP A 72 9.02 -4.97 -9.69
CA ASP A 72 7.94 -5.58 -10.46
C ASP A 72 7.39 -6.80 -9.72
N GLY A 73 8.26 -7.69 -9.23
CA GLY A 73 7.84 -8.87 -8.46
C GLY A 73 7.11 -8.52 -7.17
N CYS A 74 7.55 -7.50 -6.43
CA CYS A 74 6.84 -7.02 -5.24
C CYS A 74 5.53 -6.30 -5.59
N THR A 75 5.43 -5.68 -6.76
CA THR A 75 4.18 -5.07 -7.24
C THR A 75 3.15 -6.15 -7.57
N VAL A 76 3.55 -7.21 -8.28
CA VAL A 76 2.69 -8.37 -8.56
C VAL A 76 2.17 -8.99 -7.25
N LYS A 77 3.06 -9.29 -6.30
CA LYS A 77 2.66 -9.79 -4.97
C LYS A 77 1.71 -8.84 -4.24
N GLY A 78 1.93 -7.54 -4.34
CA GLY A 78 1.05 -6.54 -3.73
C GLY A 78 -0.35 -6.53 -4.34
N CYS A 79 -0.44 -6.67 -5.66
CA CYS A 79 -1.72 -6.80 -6.37
C CYS A 79 -2.44 -8.12 -6.08
N GLU A 80 -1.72 -9.25 -6.03
CA GLU A 80 -2.27 -10.55 -5.61
C GLU A 80 -2.85 -10.45 -4.20
N ARG A 81 -2.07 -9.91 -3.27
CA ARG A 81 -2.49 -9.75 -1.88
C ARG A 81 -3.71 -8.85 -1.74
N PHE A 82 -3.72 -7.74 -2.47
CA PHE A 82 -4.88 -6.86 -2.51
C PHE A 82 -6.13 -7.59 -3.02
N LEU A 83 -6.02 -8.34 -4.12
CA LEU A 83 -7.12 -9.14 -4.66
C LEU A 83 -7.61 -10.21 -3.68
N GLU A 84 -6.72 -10.87 -2.94
CA GLU A 84 -7.09 -11.81 -1.89
C GLU A 84 -7.92 -11.15 -0.78
N GLU A 85 -7.62 -9.90 -0.43
CA GLU A 85 -8.28 -9.18 0.67
C GLU A 85 -9.59 -8.51 0.26
N THR A 86 -9.67 -7.97 -0.96
CA THR A 86 -10.83 -7.18 -1.42
C THR A 86 -11.75 -7.94 -2.38
N GLY A 87 -11.24 -8.99 -3.03
CA GLY A 87 -11.99 -9.81 -4.00
C GLY A 87 -12.28 -9.13 -5.33
N ALA A 88 -11.91 -7.85 -5.51
CA ALA A 88 -12.18 -7.10 -6.73
C ALA A 88 -11.13 -6.01 -6.98
N LEU A 89 -10.86 -5.77 -8.26
CA LEU A 89 -9.97 -4.72 -8.74
C LEU A 89 -10.69 -3.96 -9.84
N SER A 90 -10.79 -2.64 -9.70
CA SER A 90 -11.38 -1.81 -10.75
C SER A 90 -10.46 -1.78 -11.97
N GLU A 91 -11.03 -1.52 -13.15
CA GLU A 91 -10.25 -1.42 -14.39
C GLU A 91 -9.23 -0.28 -14.32
N ALA A 92 -9.61 0.88 -13.79
CA ALA A 92 -8.72 2.02 -13.62
C ALA A 92 -7.53 1.67 -12.72
N LEU A 93 -7.78 1.00 -11.59
CA LEU A 93 -6.72 0.58 -10.67
C LEU A 93 -5.83 -0.51 -11.29
N PHE A 94 -6.42 -1.46 -12.01
CA PHE A 94 -5.68 -2.47 -12.74
C PHE A 94 -4.69 -1.84 -13.71
N GLU A 95 -5.15 -0.92 -14.57
CA GLU A 95 -4.28 -0.27 -15.55
C GLU A 95 -3.14 0.53 -14.92
N LYS A 96 -3.37 1.12 -13.75
CA LYS A 96 -2.39 1.97 -13.06
C LYS A 96 -1.42 1.22 -12.16
N ALA A 97 -1.82 0.09 -11.58
CA ALA A 97 -1.03 -0.58 -10.55
C ALA A 97 -0.71 -2.05 -10.87
N CYS A 98 -1.59 -2.77 -11.56
CA CYS A 98 -1.56 -4.23 -11.63
C CYS A 98 -1.56 -4.78 -13.07
N ASN A 99 -1.29 -3.96 -14.08
CA ASN A 99 -1.28 -4.35 -15.49
C ASN A 99 -0.01 -5.15 -15.84
N PHE A 100 0.09 -6.35 -15.27
CA PHE A 100 1.14 -7.34 -15.51
C PHE A 100 0.56 -8.57 -16.20
N VAL A 101 1.41 -9.36 -16.85
CA VAL A 101 0.99 -10.53 -17.65
C VAL A 101 0.37 -11.63 -16.77
N GLU A 102 0.72 -11.65 -15.49
CA GLU A 102 0.23 -12.58 -14.48
C GLU A 102 -1.27 -12.40 -14.18
N PHE A 103 -1.80 -11.20 -14.43
CA PHE A 103 -3.21 -10.90 -14.24
C PHE A 103 -3.91 -10.89 -15.61
N ASP A 104 -4.47 -12.04 -16.00
CA ASP A 104 -5.20 -12.21 -17.26
C ASP A 104 -6.51 -11.39 -17.25
N ARG A 105 -6.75 -10.62 -18.31
CA ARG A 105 -7.99 -9.85 -18.50
C ARG A 105 -9.08 -10.79 -19.03
N ARG A 106 -9.68 -11.61 -18.16
CA ARG A 106 -10.82 -12.47 -18.52
C ARG A 106 -12.16 -11.84 -18.24
#